data_AF-A0A7Y3HSZ9-F1
#
_entry.id   AF-A0A7Y3HSZ9-F1
#
_cell.length_a   1.000
_cell.length_b   1.000
_cell.length_c   1.000
_cell.angle_alpha   90.00
_cell.angle_beta   90.00
_cell.angle_gamma   90.00
#
_symmetry.space_group_name_H-M   'P 1'
#
loop_
_entity.id
_entity.type
_entity.pdbx_description
1 polymer ?
#
loop_
_entity_poly.entity_id
_entity_poly.type
_entity_poly.pdbx_seq_one_letter_code
_entity_poly.pdbx_strand_id
1 'polypeptide(L)'
;MERRVALKNMGLAFGYAAATPTLLGLIQSCKSKPAYAEWVPEFFDKESGHVMAQMLDVILPKTETPSATEVNAHVFIDQYVQHVIPVEQQEFTKVLKDKFMAQVLAMSEKE
;
A
#
# COMPACT_ATOMS: atom_id res chain seq x y z
N MET A 1 18.05 -49.50 6.40
CA MET A 1 16.98 -48.54 6.07
C MET A 1 17.35 -47.09 6.41
N GLU A 2 18.26 -46.86 7.35
CA GLU A 2 18.79 -45.54 7.77
C GLU A 2 19.24 -44.59 6.65
N ARG A 3 19.96 -45.06 5.63
CA ARG A 3 20.50 -44.19 4.57
C ARG A 3 19.43 -43.46 3.75
N ARG A 4 18.28 -44.09 3.50
CA ARG A 4 17.18 -43.43 2.75
C ARG A 4 16.45 -42.39 3.59
N VAL A 5 16.37 -42.62 4.90
CA VAL A 5 15.77 -41.68 5.86
C VAL A 5 16.67 -40.45 6.02
N ALA A 6 17.97 -40.64 6.16
CA ALA A 6 18.94 -39.54 6.21
C ALA A 6 18.88 -38.65 4.96
N LEU A 7 18.83 -39.24 3.76
CA LEU A 7 18.72 -38.49 2.51
C LEU A 7 17.40 -37.71 2.38
N LYS A 8 16.27 -38.28 2.84
CA LYS A 8 14.99 -37.56 2.87
C LYS A 8 15.02 -36.38 3.85
N ASN A 9 15.59 -36.59 5.04
CA ASN A 9 15.68 -35.55 6.06
C ASN A 9 16.63 -34.41 5.64
N MET A 10 17.74 -34.73 4.96
CA MET A 10 18.65 -33.73 4.41
C MET A 10 18.02 -32.94 3.26
N GLY A 11 17.27 -33.60 2.35
CA GLY A 11 16.53 -32.92 1.29
C GLY A 11 15.44 -32.00 1.83
N LEU A 12 14.71 -32.43 2.87
CA LEU A 12 13.73 -31.60 3.56
C LEU A 12 14.39 -30.42 4.27
N ALA A 13 15.50 -30.63 4.98
CA ALA A 13 16.23 -29.56 5.65
C ALA A 13 16.73 -28.50 4.65
N PHE A 14 17.26 -28.94 3.51
CA PHE A 14 17.71 -28.04 2.44
C PHE A 14 16.54 -27.29 1.79
N GLY A 15 15.42 -27.99 1.55
CA GLY A 15 14.19 -27.39 1.02
C GLY A 15 13.62 -26.32 1.93
N TYR A 16 13.58 -26.57 3.25
CA TYR A 16 13.18 -25.55 4.22
C TYR A 16 14.16 -24.39 4.26
N ALA A 17 15.47 -24.65 4.38
CA ALA A 17 16.47 -23.58 4.41
C ALA A 17 16.45 -22.67 3.17
N ALA A 18 16.18 -23.24 1.99
CA ALA A 18 16.09 -22.48 0.74
C ALA A 18 14.76 -21.72 0.58
N ALA A 19 13.62 -22.26 1.05
CA ALA A 19 12.30 -21.65 0.86
C ALA A 19 11.93 -20.65 1.97
N THR A 20 12.50 -20.78 3.17
CA THR A 20 12.19 -19.92 4.33
C THR A 20 12.44 -18.42 4.07
N PRO A 21 13.53 -17.97 3.43
CA PRO A 21 13.76 -16.55 3.15
C PRO A 21 12.66 -15.91 2.29
N THR A 22 12.14 -16.63 1.29
CA THR A 22 11.08 -16.15 0.40
C THR A 22 9.77 -15.98 1.15
N LEU A 23 9.42 -16.93 2.01
CA LEU A 23 8.22 -16.86 2.84
C LEU A 23 8.32 -15.72 3.88
N LEU A 24 9.51 -15.52 4.46
CA LEU A 24 9.80 -14.40 5.36
C LEU A 24 9.70 -13.05 4.66
N GLY A 25 10.19 -12.94 3.42
CA GLY A 25 10.06 -11.71 2.61
C GLY A 25 8.62 -11.30 2.36
N LEU A 26 7.75 -12.27 2.05
CA LEU A 26 6.31 -12.03 1.87
C LEU A 26 5.64 -11.56 3.17
N ILE A 27 5.98 -12.17 4.32
CA ILE A 27 5.41 -11.78 5.62
C ILE A 27 5.96 -10.42 6.09
N GLN A 28 7.23 -10.11 5.77
CA GLN A 28 7.83 -8.82 6.08
C GLN A 28 7.22 -7.70 5.25
N SER A 29 6.84 -7.97 3.99
CA SER A 29 6.10 -7.03 3.14
C SER A 29 4.74 -6.63 3.72
N CYS A 30 4.09 -7.51 4.48
CA CYS A 30 2.85 -7.18 5.20
C CYS A 30 3.08 -6.34 6.46
N LYS A 31 4.34 -6.20 6.94
CA LYS A 31 4.67 -5.52 8.20
C LYS A 31 5.38 -4.18 8.03
N SER A 32 5.88 -3.83 6.85
CA SER A 32 6.44 -2.51 6.61
C SER A 32 5.32 -1.48 6.63
N LYS A 33 5.15 -0.79 7.77
CA LYS A 33 4.29 0.39 7.83
C LYS A 33 4.81 1.41 6.83
N PRO A 34 3.97 1.87 5.88
CA PRO A 34 4.38 2.90 4.94
C PRO A 34 4.77 4.19 5.67
N ALA A 35 5.67 4.99 5.09
CA ALA A 35 6.10 6.26 5.68
C ALA A 35 4.92 7.24 5.92
N TYR A 36 3.87 7.17 5.12
CA TYR A 36 2.63 7.94 5.27
C TYR A 36 1.67 7.39 6.34
N ALA A 37 1.98 6.28 7.02
CA ALA A 37 1.09 5.69 8.02
C ALA A 37 0.81 6.63 9.21
N GLU A 38 1.78 7.48 9.55
CA GLU A 38 1.71 8.47 10.64
C GLU A 38 1.31 9.87 10.14
N TRP A 39 1.15 10.06 8.82
CA TRP A 39 0.65 11.31 8.27
C TRP A 39 -0.83 11.52 8.62
N VAL A 40 -1.19 12.76 8.96
CA VAL A 40 -2.56 13.18 9.22
C VAL A 40 -2.92 14.22 8.16
N PRO A 41 -3.86 13.92 7.25
CA PRO A 41 -4.29 14.89 6.24
C PRO A 41 -5.05 16.06 6.87
N GLU A 42 -5.02 17.21 6.20
CA GLU A 42 -5.70 18.44 6.59
C GLU A 42 -7.08 18.57 5.91
N PHE A 43 -7.19 18.23 4.62
CA PHE A 43 -8.46 18.27 3.88
C PHE A 43 -9.21 16.94 3.95
N PHE A 44 -8.52 15.84 3.66
CA PHE A 44 -9.12 14.51 3.65
C PHE A 44 -9.23 13.94 5.07
N ASP A 45 -10.18 13.03 5.29
CA ASP A 45 -10.16 12.19 6.48
C ASP A 45 -8.99 11.20 6.42
N LYS A 46 -8.54 10.71 7.59
CA LYS A 46 -7.36 9.83 7.68
C LYS A 46 -7.49 8.59 6.80
N GLU A 47 -8.66 7.96 6.76
CA GLU A 47 -8.87 6.74 5.99
C GLU A 47 -8.76 7.03 4.48
N SER A 48 -9.46 8.05 4.00
CA SER A 48 -9.43 8.46 2.59
C SER A 48 -8.05 8.97 2.16
N GLY A 49 -7.35 9.70 3.04
CA GLY A 49 -5.98 10.13 2.82
C GLY A 49 -5.03 8.94 2.65
N HIS A 50 -5.13 7.93 3.50
CA HIS A 50 -4.32 6.70 3.39
C HIS A 50 -4.60 5.93 2.11
N VAL A 51 -5.87 5.81 1.72
CA VAL A 51 -6.25 5.17 0.46
C VAL A 51 -5.71 5.94 -0.74
N MET A 52 -5.78 7.28 -0.71
CA MET A 52 -5.21 8.14 -1.74
C MET A 52 -3.69 7.95 -1.83
N ALA A 53 -2.97 7.92 -0.71
CA ALA A 53 -1.53 7.70 -0.69
C ALA A 53 -1.13 6.33 -1.27
N GLN A 54 -1.87 5.27 -0.91
CA GLN A 54 -1.69 3.94 -1.48
C GLN A 54 -1.96 3.93 -2.99
N MET A 55 -3.05 4.55 -3.43
CA MET A 55 -3.39 4.66 -4.85
C MET A 55 -2.29 5.37 -5.63
N LEU A 56 -1.72 6.46 -5.08
CA LEU A 56 -0.63 7.20 -5.71
C LEU A 56 0.63 6.34 -5.86
N ASP A 57 0.96 5.51 -4.87
CA ASP A 57 2.08 4.55 -4.98
C ASP A 57 1.78 3.40 -5.94
N VAL A 58 0.51 3.03 -6.18
CA VAL A 58 0.16 2.08 -7.24
C VAL A 58 0.37 2.70 -8.62
N ILE A 59 0.03 3.98 -8.80
CA ILE A 59 0.20 4.70 -10.07
C ILE A 59 1.67 5.02 -10.33
N LEU A 60 2.40 5.48 -9.30
CA LEU A 60 3.82 5.83 -9.35
C LEU A 60 4.59 5.03 -8.28
N PRO A 61 4.79 3.74 -8.53
CA PRO A 61 5.51 2.89 -7.60
C PRO A 61 6.99 3.25 -7.57
N LYS A 62 7.64 2.83 -6.47
CA LYS A 62 9.09 2.88 -6.39
C LYS A 62 9.70 1.96 -7.45
N THR A 63 10.59 2.51 -8.25
CA THR A 63 11.40 1.75 -9.23
C THR A 63 12.86 2.19 -9.07
N GLU A 64 13.54 2.58 -10.14
CA GLU A 64 14.81 3.32 -10.09
C GLU A 64 14.61 4.77 -9.62
N THR A 65 13.37 5.26 -9.64
CA THR A 65 12.96 6.56 -9.11
C THR A 65 12.12 6.40 -7.84
N PRO A 66 12.10 7.43 -6.96
CA PRO A 66 11.27 7.42 -5.77
C PRO A 66 9.78 7.27 -6.09
N SER A 67 9.01 6.70 -5.15
CA SER A 67 7.54 6.61 -5.29
C SER A 67 6.85 7.96 -5.06
N ALA A 68 5.55 8.05 -5.38
CA ALA A 68 4.76 9.25 -5.12
C ALA A 68 4.76 9.65 -3.63
N THR A 69 4.71 8.67 -2.72
CA THR A 69 4.74 8.95 -1.28
C THR A 69 6.12 9.36 -0.78
N GLU A 70 7.20 8.84 -1.35
CA GLU A 70 8.57 9.24 -1.02
C GLU A 70 8.88 10.71 -1.37
N VAL A 71 8.17 11.27 -2.36
CA VAL A 71 8.27 12.69 -2.73
C VAL A 71 7.16 13.56 -2.14
N ASN A 72 6.38 13.04 -1.18
CA ASN A 72 5.28 13.76 -0.51
C ASN A 72 4.17 14.28 -1.45
N ALA A 73 3.92 13.60 -2.58
CA ALA A 73 2.87 14.02 -3.51
C ALA A 73 1.46 14.02 -2.87
N HIS A 74 1.19 13.05 -2.00
CA HIS A 74 -0.05 12.94 -1.23
C HIS A 74 -0.28 14.14 -0.30
N VAL A 75 0.76 14.61 0.39
CA VAL A 75 0.71 15.81 1.24
C VAL A 75 0.43 17.05 0.40
N PHE A 76 1.12 17.17 -0.74
CA PHE A 76 0.90 18.29 -1.66
C PHE A 76 -0.54 18.34 -2.15
N ILE A 77 -1.11 17.22 -2.60
CA ILE A 77 -2.49 17.17 -3.11
C ILE A 77 -3.48 17.59 -2.03
N ASP A 78 -3.34 17.04 -0.82
CA ASP A 78 -4.22 17.36 0.31
C ASP A 78 -4.18 18.86 0.66
N GLN A 79 -2.98 19.43 0.80
CA GLN A 79 -2.79 20.85 1.08
C GLN A 79 -3.26 21.75 -0.08
N TYR A 80 -3.03 21.32 -1.32
CA TYR A 80 -3.47 22.07 -2.50
C TYR A 80 -5.00 22.19 -2.54
N VAL A 81 -5.70 21.08 -2.23
CA VAL A 81 -7.16 21.11 -2.16
C VAL A 81 -7.63 22.03 -1.03
N GLN A 82 -7.00 21.98 0.14
CA GLN A 82 -7.37 22.83 1.27
C GLN A 82 -7.16 24.33 1.00
N HIS A 83 -5.98 24.69 0.49
CA HIS A 83 -5.50 26.08 0.50
C HIS A 83 -5.62 26.80 -0.83
N VAL A 84 -5.73 26.08 -1.95
CA VAL A 84 -5.72 26.67 -3.31
C VAL A 84 -7.06 26.51 -4.03
N ILE A 85 -7.73 25.37 -3.87
CA ILE A 85 -9.00 25.11 -4.55
C ILE A 85 -10.13 25.93 -3.88
N PRO A 86 -10.96 26.66 -4.65
CA PRO A 86 -12.13 27.36 -4.12
C PRO A 86 -13.11 26.42 -3.40
N VAL A 87 -13.76 26.90 -2.34
CA VAL A 87 -14.68 26.10 -1.49
C VAL A 87 -15.78 25.40 -2.30
N GLU A 88 -16.33 26.07 -3.31
CA GLU A 88 -17.34 25.49 -4.21
C GLU A 88 -16.85 24.22 -4.92
N GLN A 89 -15.57 24.20 -5.29
CA GLN A 89 -14.93 23.05 -5.94
C GLN A 89 -14.46 22.01 -4.93
N GLN A 90 -14.11 22.42 -3.70
CA GLN A 90 -13.78 21.47 -2.63
C GLN A 90 -14.95 20.53 -2.31
N GLU A 91 -16.18 21.05 -2.29
CA GLU A 91 -17.38 20.21 -2.09
C GLU A 91 -17.56 19.19 -3.22
N PHE A 92 -17.26 19.58 -4.45
CA PHE A 92 -17.27 18.64 -5.57
C PHE A 92 -16.18 17.56 -5.42
N THR A 93 -14.99 17.91 -4.94
CA THR A 93 -13.92 16.94 -4.64
C THR A 93 -14.37 15.92 -3.58
N LYS A 94 -15.11 16.34 -2.54
CA LYS A 94 -15.67 15.41 -1.53
C LYS A 94 -16.65 14.42 -2.16
N VAL A 95 -17.57 14.91 -3.00
CA VAL A 95 -18.54 14.05 -3.71
C VAL A 95 -17.84 13.06 -4.64
N LEU A 96 -16.81 13.49 -5.37
CA LEU A 96 -16.03 12.61 -6.24
C LEU A 96 -15.31 11.52 -5.44
N LYS A 97 -14.67 11.89 -4.34
CA LYS A 97 -14.01 10.97 -3.41
C LYS A 97 -14.98 9.88 -2.95
N ASP A 98 -16.16 10.26 -2.45
CA ASP A 98 -17.14 9.30 -1.93
C ASP A 98 -17.65 8.34 -3.01
N LYS A 99 -17.92 8.86 -4.23
CA LYS A 99 -18.32 8.01 -5.37
C LYS A 99 -17.21 7.05 -5.77
N PHE A 100 -15.97 7.51 -5.84
CA PHE A 100 -14.83 6.68 -6.17
C PHE A 100 -14.64 5.56 -5.16
N MET A 101 -14.65 5.88 -3.86
CA MET A 101 -14.52 4.90 -2.78
C MET A 101 -15.64 3.86 -2.81
N ALA A 102 -16.89 4.28 -3.00
CA ALA A 102 -18.02 3.38 -3.13
C ALA A 102 -17.87 2.42 -4.32
N GLN A 103 -17.38 2.91 -5.47
CA GLN A 103 -17.13 2.06 -6.64
C GLN A 103 -16.00 1.05 -6.41
N VAL A 104 -14.89 1.48 -5.79
CA VAL A 104 -13.75 0.60 -5.50
C VAL A 104 -14.17 -0.52 -4.54
N LEU A 105 -14.92 -0.20 -3.48
CA LEU A 105 -15.44 -1.20 -2.54
C LEU A 105 -16.40 -2.19 -3.23
N ALA A 106 -17.33 -1.70 -4.04
CA ALA A 106 -18.25 -2.55 -4.80
C ALA A 106 -17.54 -3.46 -5.82
N MET A 107 -16.35 -3.08 -6.29
CA MET A 107 -15.50 -3.94 -7.13
C MET A 107 -14.76 -5.00 -6.31
N SER A 108 -14.34 -4.68 -5.08
CA SER A 108 -13.64 -5.60 -4.18
C SER A 108 -14.55 -6.70 -3.61
N GLU A 109 -15.85 -6.45 -3.43
CA GLU A 109 -16.82 -7.44 -2.91
C GLU A 109 -17.26 -8.47 -3.96
N LYS A 110 -16.82 -8.34 -5.21
CA LYS A 110 -17.15 -9.26 -6.31
C LYS A 110 -16.16 -10.43 -6.48
N GLU A 111 -15.14 -10.52 -5.63
CA GLU A 111 -14.25 -11.69 -5.50
C GLU A 111 -14.64 -12.57 -4.31
#